data_AF-A0A227JBQ3-F1
#
_entry.id   AF-A0A227JBQ3-F1
#
_cell.length_a   1.000
_cell.length_b   1.000
_cell.length_c   1.000
_cell.angle_alpha   90.00
_cell.angle_beta   90.00
_cell.angle_gamma   90.00
#
_symmetry.space_group_name_H-M   'P 1'
#
loop_
_entity.id
_entity.type
_entity.pdbx_description
1 polymer ?
#
loop_
_entity_poly.entity_id
_entity_poly.type
_entity_poly.pdbx_seq_one_letter_code
_entity_poly.pdbx_strand_id
1 'polypeptide(L)'
;AIAAPIRLTYLGIIKVPEELLEAGKAFGASRMKLLFKVELPAALPSIMAGVTQCIMLSLSMVVIAALVGADGLGKPVVRALNTVNISQGFEAGLAIVLVAIILDRLCKAPNQKEA
;
A
#
# COMPACT_ATOMS: atom_id res chain seq x y z
N ALA A 1 -9.67 3.15 -2.87
CA ALA A 1 -8.24 2.88 -2.62
C ALA A 1 -7.50 2.22 -3.80
N ILE A 2 -8.18 1.64 -4.81
CA ILE A 2 -7.53 0.81 -5.85
C ILE A 2 -6.75 1.58 -6.94
N ALA A 3 -7.01 2.87 -7.16
CA ALA A 3 -6.39 3.60 -8.27
C ALA A 3 -4.86 3.75 -8.14
N ALA A 4 -4.38 4.03 -6.92
CA ALA A 4 -2.96 4.19 -6.62
C ALA A 4 -2.13 2.92 -6.90
N PRO A 5 -2.48 1.73 -6.34
CA PRO A 5 -1.71 0.51 -6.60
C PRO A 5 -1.75 0.10 -8.08
N ILE A 6 -2.87 0.29 -8.79
CA ILE A 6 -2.95 -0.01 -10.24
C ILE A 6 -1.98 0.88 -11.03
N ARG A 7 -2.02 2.20 -10.80
CA ARG A 7 -1.16 3.15 -11.51
C ARG A 7 0.32 2.92 -11.23
N LEU A 8 0.67 2.67 -9.97
CA LEU A 8 2.07 2.47 -9.58
C LEU A 8 2.62 1.11 -10.02
N THR A 9 1.76 0.09 -10.14
CA THR A 9 2.12 -1.18 -10.78
C THR A 9 2.36 -0.99 -12.27
N TYR A 10 1.46 -0.31 -12.98
CA TYR A 10 1.62 0.00 -14.41
C TYR A 10 2.90 0.79 -14.70
N LEU A 11 3.14 1.86 -13.93
CA LEU A 11 4.36 2.66 -14.04
C LEU A 11 5.62 1.85 -13.67
N GLY A 12 5.52 0.95 -12.69
CA GLY A 12 6.62 0.07 -12.30
C GLY A 12 7.05 -0.84 -13.43
N ILE A 13 6.09 -1.47 -14.12
CA ILE A 13 6.35 -2.40 -15.23
C ILE A 13 6.93 -1.67 -16.46
N ILE A 14 6.41 -0.49 -16.80
CA ILE A 14 6.88 0.27 -17.98
C ILE A 14 8.25 0.92 -17.75
N LYS A 15 8.61 1.20 -16.50
CA LYS A 15 9.93 1.77 -16.15
C LYS A 15 11.04 0.72 -16.07
N VAL A 16 10.75 -0.55 -16.32
CA VAL A 16 11.78 -1.60 -16.35
C VAL A 16 12.74 -1.30 -17.50
N PRO A 17 14.06 -1.20 -17.25
CA PRO A 17 15.06 -0.95 -18.29
C PRO A 17 14.97 -1.98 -19.42
N GLU A 18 14.98 -1.50 -20.67
CA GLU A 18 14.93 -2.37 -21.85
C GLU A 18 16.12 -3.33 -21.92
N GLU A 19 17.28 -2.92 -21.42
CA GLU A 19 18.50 -3.74 -21.31
C GLU A 19 18.28 -5.05 -20.53
N LEU A 20 17.52 -4.99 -19.42
CA LEU A 20 17.17 -6.18 -18.62
C LEU A 20 16.21 -7.10 -19.38
N LEU A 21 15.30 -6.52 -20.15
CA LEU A 21 14.36 -7.22 -21.02
C LEU A 21 15.08 -7.93 -22.17
N GLU A 22 16.01 -7.24 -22.82
CA GLU A 22 16.82 -7.80 -23.91
C GLU A 22 17.77 -8.89 -23.42
N ALA A 23 18.40 -8.70 -22.25
CA ALA A 23 19.19 -9.75 -21.62
C ALA A 23 18.33 -10.99 -21.33
N GLY A 24 17.14 -10.82 -20.74
CA GLY A 24 16.21 -11.93 -20.51
C GLY A 24 15.83 -12.69 -21.79
N LYS A 25 15.62 -11.97 -22.89
CA LYS A 25 15.33 -12.58 -24.20
C LYS A 25 16.55 -13.30 -24.79
N ALA A 26 17.75 -12.73 -24.68
CA ALA A 26 18.99 -13.34 -25.15
C ALA A 26 19.31 -14.65 -24.41
N PHE A 27 18.94 -14.77 -23.14
CA PHE A 27 19.02 -16.01 -22.37
C PHE A 27 17.85 -17.00 -22.62
N GLY A 28 16.96 -16.72 -23.57
CA GLY A 28 15.85 -17.61 -23.94
C GLY A 28 14.69 -17.63 -22.94
N ALA A 29 14.50 -16.57 -22.15
CA ALA A 29 13.36 -16.51 -21.23
C ALA A 29 12.03 -16.39 -22.00
N SER A 30 11.07 -17.25 -21.67
CA SER A 30 9.69 -17.10 -22.14
C SER A 30 9.01 -15.90 -21.50
N ARG A 31 7.94 -15.37 -22.12
CA ARG A 31 7.21 -14.18 -21.64
C ARG A 31 6.81 -14.26 -20.15
N MET A 32 6.39 -15.44 -19.69
CA MET A 32 6.06 -15.65 -18.27
C MET A 32 7.31 -15.67 -17.38
N LYS A 33 8.42 -16.28 -17.82
CA LYS A 33 9.68 -16.24 -17.06
C LYS A 33 10.21 -14.82 -16.95
N LEU A 34 10.08 -14.03 -18.01
CA LEU A 34 10.52 -12.65 -18.06
C LEU A 34 9.67 -11.78 -17.12
N LEU A 35 8.34 -11.93 -17.15
CA LEU A 35 7.43 -11.26 -16.22
C LEU A 35 7.79 -11.56 -14.76
N PHE A 36 7.86 -12.84 -14.36
CA PHE A 36 8.04 -13.21 -12.96
C PHE A 36 9.46 -13.04 -12.42
N LYS A 37 10.49 -13.18 -13.25
CA LYS A 37 11.90 -13.10 -12.81
C LYS A 37 12.58 -11.78 -13.09
N VAL A 38 12.08 -10.96 -14.02
CA VAL A 38 12.73 -9.71 -14.43
C VAL A 38 11.81 -8.53 -14.16
N GLU A 39 10.63 -8.48 -14.79
CA GLU A 39 9.74 -7.32 -14.70
C GLU A 39 9.15 -7.15 -13.29
N LEU A 40 8.62 -8.22 -12.68
CA LEU A 40 8.04 -8.14 -11.33
C LEU A 40 9.08 -7.69 -10.30
N PRO A 41 10.25 -8.33 -10.18
CA PRO A 41 11.26 -7.94 -9.19
C PRO A 41 11.78 -6.52 -9.38
N ALA A 42 11.95 -6.07 -10.63
CA ALA A 42 12.35 -4.70 -10.94
C ALA A 42 11.24 -3.68 -10.62
N ALA A 43 9.98 -4.04 -10.82
CA ALA A 43 8.83 -3.18 -10.52
C ALA A 43 8.39 -3.22 -9.05
N LEU A 44 8.84 -4.20 -8.26
CA LEU A 44 8.46 -4.40 -6.85
C LEU A 44 8.52 -3.12 -6.01
N PRO A 45 9.58 -2.27 -6.07
CA PRO A 45 9.63 -1.04 -5.28
C PRO A 45 8.45 -0.09 -5.58
N SER A 46 8.08 0.04 -6.86
CA SER A 46 6.94 0.87 -7.28
C SER A 46 5.61 0.27 -6.85
N ILE A 47 5.46 -1.06 -6.96
CA ILE A 47 4.26 -1.78 -6.50
C ILE A 47 4.09 -1.60 -4.98
N MET A 48 5.16 -1.76 -4.20
CA MET A 48 5.13 -1.57 -2.74
C MET A 48 4.77 -0.14 -2.36
N ALA A 49 5.25 0.87 -3.09
CA ALA A 49 4.82 2.26 -2.90
C ALA A 49 3.32 2.45 -3.19
N GLY A 50 2.75 1.69 -4.12
CA GLY A 50 1.31 1.70 -4.38
C GLY A 50 0.50 1.00 -3.30
N VAL A 51 1.04 -0.08 -2.72
CA VAL A 51 0.43 -0.80 -1.61
C VAL A 51 0.37 0.07 -0.37
N THR A 52 1.45 0.77 -0.01
CA THR A 52 1.44 1.67 1.16
C THR A 52 0.42 2.80 0.98
N GLN A 53 0.32 3.39 -0.22
CA GLN A 53 -0.74 4.37 -0.53
C GLN A 53 -2.15 3.76 -0.43
N CYS A 54 -2.33 2.53 -0.92
CA CYS A 54 -3.60 1.82 -0.81
C CYS A 54 -4.01 1.63 0.66
N ILE A 55 -3.06 1.23 1.51
CA ILE A 55 -3.26 1.05 2.95
C ILE A 55 -3.66 2.37 3.60
N MET A 56 -2.90 3.45 3.35
CA MET A 56 -3.19 4.77 3.92
C MET A 56 -4.58 5.27 3.52
N LEU A 57 -4.95 5.15 2.24
CA LEU A 57 -6.27 5.55 1.74
C LEU A 57 -7.40 4.66 2.28
N SER A 58 -7.13 3.36 2.49
CA SER A 58 -8.11 2.42 3.03
C SER A 58 -8.36 2.67 4.52
N LEU A 59 -7.31 2.97 5.29
CA LEU A 59 -7.43 3.32 6.71
C LEU A 59 -8.17 4.64 6.91
N SER A 60 -7.98 5.62 6.02
CA SER A 60 -8.78 6.84 6.01
C SER A 60 -10.29 6.55 5.84
N MET A 61 -10.64 5.50 5.10
CA MET A 61 -12.04 5.13 4.84
C MET A 61 -12.70 4.41 6.04
N VAL A 62 -11.93 3.90 7.00
CA VAL A 62 -12.45 3.17 8.17
C VAL A 62 -13.41 4.02 9.01
N VAL A 63 -13.16 5.33 9.13
CA VAL A 63 -14.04 6.25 9.86
C VAL A 63 -15.38 6.41 9.15
N ILE A 64 -15.37 6.53 7.82
CA ILE A 64 -16.60 6.66 7.03
C ILE A 64 -17.39 5.35 7.05
N ALA A 65 -16.73 4.20 6.97
CA ALA A 65 -17.39 2.90 7.09
C ALA A 65 -18.14 2.76 8.43
N ALA A 66 -17.56 3.26 9.52
CA ALA A 66 -18.20 3.22 10.84
C ALA A 66 -19.45 4.12 10.93
N LEU A 67 -19.57 5.19 10.13
CA LEU A 67 -20.80 5.99 10.04
C LEU A 67 -21.98 5.20 9.45
N VAL A 68 -21.70 4.21 8.59
CA VAL A 68 -22.69 3.30 7.99
C VAL A 68 -22.96 2.07 8.88
N GLY A 69 -22.39 2.03 10.09
CA GLY A 69 -22.60 0.97 11.06
C GLY A 69 -21.59 -0.18 11.00
N ALA A 70 -20.52 -0.05 10.19
CA ALA A 70 -19.46 -1.05 10.16
C ALA A 70 -18.76 -1.16 11.52
N ASP A 71 -18.45 -2.38 11.94
CA ASP A 71 -17.67 -2.67 13.15
C ASP A 71 -16.18 -2.36 12.98
N GLY A 72 -15.50 -2.15 14.12
CA GLY A 72 -14.05 -1.96 14.18
C GLY A 72 -13.59 -0.61 14.72
N LEU A 73 -12.36 -0.24 14.39
CA LEU A 73 -11.64 0.93 14.95
C LEU A 73 -12.31 2.28 14.65
N GLY A 74 -13.18 2.37 13.65
CA GLY A 74 -13.92 3.60 13.34
C GLY A 74 -15.08 3.88 14.32
N LYS A 75 -15.65 2.87 15.00
CA LYS A 75 -16.80 3.07 15.90
C LYS A 75 -16.49 4.00 17.10
N PRO A 76 -15.36 3.83 17.82
CA PRO A 76 -14.99 4.75 18.89
C PRO A 76 -14.78 6.18 18.41
N VAL A 77 -14.21 6.37 17.21
CA VAL A 77 -14.03 7.69 16.58
C VAL A 77 -15.38 8.35 16.32
N VAL A 78 -16.32 7.63 15.70
CA VAL A 78 -17.67 8.14 15.43
C VAL A 78 -18.42 8.44 16.74
N ARG A 79 -18.28 7.59 17.77
CA ARG A 79 -18.89 7.83 19.08
C ARG A 79 -18.32 9.07 19.75
N ALA A 80 -17.01 9.27 19.68
CA ALA A 80 -16.34 10.46 20.20
C ALA A 80 -16.81 11.74 19.50
N LEU A 81 -17.00 11.69 18.17
CA LEU A 81 -17.57 12.80 17.40
C LEU A 81 -19.01 13.10 17.83
N ASN A 82 -19.85 12.08 18.00
CA ASN A 82 -21.25 12.24 18.40
C ASN A 82 -21.43 12.75 19.84
N THR A 83 -20.49 12.40 20.73
CA THR A 83 -20.53 12.80 22.16
C THR A 83 -19.67 14.02 22.46
N VAL A 84 -19.01 14.60 21.45
CA VAL A 84 -18.04 15.70 21.58
C VAL A 84 -16.95 15.37 22.62
N ASN A 85 -16.61 14.08 22.75
CA ASN A 85 -15.61 13.61 23.70
C ASN A 85 -14.24 13.56 23.02
N ILE A 86 -13.49 14.65 23.16
CA ILE A 86 -12.15 14.80 22.55
C ILE A 86 -11.19 13.74 23.07
N SER A 87 -11.27 13.36 24.35
CA SER A 87 -10.39 12.35 24.96
C SER A 87 -10.54 10.98 24.29
N GLN A 88 -11.78 10.53 24.08
CA GLN A 88 -12.06 9.28 23.36
C GLN A 88 -11.66 9.36 21.88
N GLY A 89 -11.87 10.52 21.25
CA GLY A 89 -11.49 10.73 19.86
C GLY A 89 -9.97 10.67 19.65
N PHE A 90 -9.20 11.21 20.59
CA PHE A 90 -7.75 11.17 20.57
C PHE A 90 -7.20 9.76 20.77
N GLU A 91 -7.70 9.02 21.76
CA GLU A 91 -7.29 7.62 22.00
C GLU A 91 -7.55 6.73 20.78
N ALA A 92 -8.76 6.84 20.20
CA ALA A 92 -9.14 6.07 19.03
C ALA A 92 -8.32 6.46 17.78
N GLY A 93 -8.08 7.76 17.57
CA GLY A 93 -7.24 8.26 16.50
C GLY A 93 -5.80 7.78 16.61
N LEU A 94 -5.22 7.82 17.82
CA LEU A 94 -3.88 7.32 18.10
C LEU A 94 -3.77 5.83 17.76
N ALA A 95 -4.75 5.02 18.17
CA ALA A 95 -4.78 3.60 17.85
C ALA A 95 -4.78 3.33 16.34
N ILE A 96 -5.59 4.07 15.56
CA ILE A 96 -5.62 3.95 14.10
C ILE A 96 -4.28 4.33 13.47
N VAL A 97 -3.66 5.43 13.93
CA VAL A 97 -2.36 5.87 13.42
C VAL A 97 -1.26 4.85 13.72
N LEU A 98 -1.24 4.28 14.93
CA LEU A 98 -0.28 3.23 15.28
C LEU A 98 -0.43 2.01 14.37
N VAL A 99 -1.66 1.56 14.12
CA VAL A 99 -1.93 0.46 13.18
C VAL A 99 -1.47 0.83 11.77
N ALA A 100 -1.73 2.06 11.32
CA ALA A 100 -1.30 2.55 10.02
C ALA A 100 0.23 2.50 9.86
N ILE A 101 0.97 2.96 10.86
CA ILE A 101 2.43 2.96 10.87
C ILE A 101 2.96 1.53 10.88
N ILE A 102 2.38 0.63 11.70
CA ILE A 102 2.79 -0.77 11.74
C ILE A 102 2.58 -1.42 10.37
N LEU A 103 1.43 -1.21 9.74
CA LEU A 103 1.13 -1.73 8.40
C LEU A 103 2.07 -1.14 7.33
N ASP A 104 2.34 0.17 7.34
CA ASP A 104 3.30 0.80 6.43
C ASP A 104 4.70 0.18 6.58
N ARG A 105 5.14 -0.04 7.82
CA ARG A 105 6.44 -0.62 8.15
C ARG A 105 6.55 -2.08 7.72
N LEU A 106 5.49 -2.88 7.88
CA LEU A 106 5.49 -4.27 7.43
C LEU A 106 5.49 -4.39 5.90
N CYS A 107 4.78 -3.49 5.21
CA CYS A 107 4.74 -3.46 3.74
C CYS A 107 6.01 -2.86 3.11
N LYS A 108 6.74 -1.99 3.83
CA LYS A 108 8.12 -1.64 3.50
C LYS A 108 9.07 -2.80 3.81
N ALA A 109 9.06 -3.83 2.97
CA ALA A 109 10.10 -4.86 2.95
C ALA A 109 11.48 -4.24 2.60
N PRO A 110 12.60 -4.83 3.07
CA PRO A 110 13.91 -4.19 3.14
C PRO A 110 14.62 -4.13 1.78
N ASN A 111 14.15 -3.30 0.86
CA ASN A 111 14.89 -2.96 -0.36
C ASN A 111 15.43 -1.53 -0.35
N GLN A 112 15.58 -0.97 0.86
CA GLN A 112 16.26 0.31 1.09
C GLN A 112 17.68 0.09 1.65
N LYS A 113 18.35 -0.99 1.22
CA LYS A 113 19.82 -0.99 1.21
C LYS A 113 20.25 -0.41 -0.14
N GLU A 114 20.54 0.89 -0.07
CA GLU A 114 21.59 1.58 -0.82
C GLU A 114 21.58 1.45 -2.34
N ALA A 115 21.13 2.54 -2.99
CA ALA A 115 21.85 3.16 -4.10
C ALA A 115 21.53 4.66 -4.09
#